data_AF-A0A2A4W5C6-F1
#
_entry.id   AF-A0A2A4W5C6-F1
#
_cell.length_a   1.000
_cell.length_b   1.000
_cell.length_c   1.000
_cell.angle_alpha   90.00
_cell.angle_beta   90.00
_cell.angle_gamma   90.00
#
_symmetry.space_group_name_H-M   'P 1'
#
loop_
_entity.id
_entity.type
_entity.pdbx_description
1 polymer ?
#
loop_
_entity_poly.entity_id
_entity_poly.type
_entity_poly.pdbx_seq_one_letter_code
_entity_poly.pdbx_strand_id
1 'polypeptide(L)'
;MKIKAVPIIFCISALTLSACGGSAGSTDKQTTPDEALAVATGIFIDSPVAGLGYKTPTRAGKTNSSGAFTYLPGEKIRFSVGDIILGEAKGTPSITPLTLVPEATRASHPKVTNIVRFLMTLDRNGDPADGITISADEAAILASGLSIDRQIQPQSA
;
A
#
# COMPACT_ATOMS: atom_id res chain seq x y z
N MET A 1 -6.10 -61.89 -27.59
CA MET A 1 -5.44 -60.94 -28.53
C MET A 1 -4.47 -60.10 -27.73
N LYS A 2 -3.29 -59.82 -28.29
CA LYS A 2 -2.00 -59.65 -27.58
C LYS A 2 -1.92 -58.38 -26.70
N ILE A 3 -1.63 -58.59 -25.42
CA ILE A 3 -1.22 -57.57 -24.43
C ILE A 3 0.27 -57.30 -24.70
N LYS A 4 0.66 -56.06 -25.01
CA LYS A 4 2.07 -55.69 -25.12
C LYS A 4 2.49 -55.00 -23.81
N ALA A 5 3.30 -55.72 -23.05
CA ALA A 5 4.04 -55.21 -21.91
C ALA A 5 5.06 -54.16 -22.37
N VAL A 6 5.19 -53.07 -21.62
CA VAL A 6 6.29 -52.10 -21.73
C VAL A 6 6.98 -52.07 -20.35
N PRO A 7 8.30 -52.28 -20.26
CA PRO A 7 8.99 -52.41 -18.99
C PRO A 7 9.44 -51.06 -18.42
N ILE A 8 9.25 -50.90 -17.11
CA ILE A 8 10.22 -50.51 -16.07
C ILE A 8 11.37 -49.59 -16.53
N ILE A 9 11.44 -48.39 -15.93
CA ILE A 9 12.68 -47.82 -15.37
C ILE A 9 12.29 -46.92 -14.19
N PHE A 10 12.71 -47.36 -13.01
CA PHE A 10 12.64 -46.66 -11.72
C PHE A 10 14.02 -46.03 -11.52
N CYS A 11 14.15 -44.72 -11.78
CA CYS A 11 15.39 -43.98 -11.53
C CYS A 11 15.29 -43.24 -10.20
N ILE A 12 15.72 -43.93 -9.13
CA ILE A 12 16.17 -43.30 -7.89
C ILE A 12 17.41 -42.46 -8.21
N SER A 13 17.39 -41.16 -7.94
CA SER A 13 18.60 -40.36 -7.80
C SER A 13 18.65 -39.74 -6.42
N ALA A 14 19.36 -40.41 -5.51
CA ALA A 14 19.85 -39.82 -4.29
C ALA A 14 20.98 -38.84 -4.65
N LEU A 15 20.80 -37.55 -4.35
CA LEU A 15 21.91 -36.60 -4.27
C LEU A 15 22.33 -36.48 -2.81
N THR A 16 23.38 -37.20 -2.45
CA THR A 16 24.18 -36.94 -1.26
C THR A 16 25.13 -35.79 -1.56
N LEU A 17 24.91 -34.61 -0.97
CA LEU A 17 25.94 -33.58 -0.90
C LEU A 17 26.80 -33.84 0.35
N SER A 18 28.03 -34.29 0.12
CA SER A 18 29.12 -34.08 1.08
C SER A 18 29.74 -32.71 0.79
N ALA A 19 29.75 -31.83 1.78
CA ALA A 19 30.65 -30.68 1.80
C ALA A 19 31.36 -30.63 3.17
N CYS A 20 32.60 -31.13 3.15
CA CYS A 20 33.73 -30.76 3.99
C CYS A 20 34.04 -29.25 3.78
N GLY A 21 34.58 -28.40 4.65
CA GLY A 21 35.25 -28.47 5.94
C GLY A 21 36.04 -27.15 6.15
N GLY A 22 36.38 -26.80 7.40
CA GLY A 22 37.33 -25.73 7.80
C GLY A 22 36.72 -24.32 7.97
N SER A 23 37.11 -23.46 8.90
CA SER A 23 38.19 -23.44 9.90
C SER A 23 37.78 -22.49 11.03
N ALA A 24 38.28 -22.74 12.24
CA ALA A 24 38.17 -21.85 13.39
C ALA A 24 38.93 -20.53 13.15
N GLY A 25 38.32 -19.42 13.57
CA GLY A 25 38.92 -18.10 13.67
C GLY A 25 38.21 -17.31 14.76
N SER A 26 38.84 -17.23 15.93
CA SER A 26 38.46 -16.28 16.97
C SER A 26 38.76 -14.86 16.50
N THR A 27 37.92 -13.91 16.92
CA THR A 27 38.23 -12.52 17.33
C THR A 27 37.27 -11.50 16.69
N ASP A 28 36.88 -10.59 17.57
CA ASP A 28 36.14 -9.34 17.39
C ASP A 28 34.62 -9.38 17.27
N LYS A 29 34.05 -9.07 18.44
CA LYS A 29 32.76 -8.42 18.67
C LYS A 29 32.67 -7.14 17.81
N GLN A 30 32.41 -7.30 16.52
CA GLN A 30 32.10 -6.22 15.60
C GLN A 30 30.70 -5.71 15.95
N THR A 31 30.63 -4.52 16.54
CA THR A 31 29.40 -3.71 16.60
C THR A 31 28.90 -3.56 15.16
N THR A 32 27.82 -4.26 14.83
CA THR A 32 27.15 -4.15 13.53
C THR A 32 26.64 -2.72 13.35
N PRO A 33 26.95 -2.06 12.22
CA PRO A 33 26.24 -0.87 11.80
C PRO A 33 24.75 -1.22 11.70
N ASP A 34 23.92 -0.44 12.37
CA ASP A 34 22.47 -0.30 12.22
C ASP A 34 21.91 -1.03 10.98
N GLU A 35 21.22 -2.15 11.20
CA GLU A 35 20.54 -2.93 10.16
C GLU A 35 19.61 -1.99 9.39
N ALA A 36 20.04 -1.54 8.20
CA ALA A 36 19.24 -0.66 7.37
C ALA A 36 17.91 -1.34 7.05
N LEU A 37 16.83 -0.88 7.67
CA LEU A 37 15.50 -1.47 7.51
C LEU A 37 15.12 -1.50 6.03
N ALA A 38 14.77 -2.68 5.53
CA ALA A 38 14.34 -2.85 4.15
C ALA A 38 13.01 -2.12 3.91
N VAL A 39 12.89 -1.47 2.74
CA VAL A 39 11.64 -0.83 2.31
C VAL A 39 10.57 -1.88 2.08
N ALA A 40 9.43 -1.71 2.74
CA ALA A 40 8.25 -2.55 2.58
C ALA A 40 7.21 -1.86 1.69
N THR A 41 6.33 -2.67 1.09
CA THR A 41 5.18 -2.22 0.31
C THR A 41 3.90 -2.67 1.01
N GLY A 42 2.94 -1.77 1.12
CA GLY A 42 1.58 -2.05 1.60
C GLY A 42 0.54 -1.61 0.58
N ILE A 43 -0.72 -1.99 0.82
CA ILE A 43 -1.86 -1.64 -0.03
C ILE A 43 -2.93 -0.93 0.80
N PHE A 44 -3.44 0.19 0.29
CA PHE A 44 -4.63 0.84 0.81
C PHE A 44 -5.88 0.19 0.22
N ILE A 45 -6.78 -0.32 1.06
CA ILE A 45 -7.93 -1.15 0.65
C ILE A 45 -9.26 -0.52 1.10
N ASP A 46 -10.03 -0.10 0.10
CA ASP A 46 -11.46 0.27 0.10
C ASP A 46 -11.95 0.12 -1.37
N SER A 47 -11.77 -1.10 -1.91
CA SER A 47 -11.26 -1.31 -3.29
C SER A 47 -9.85 -0.68 -3.49
N PRO A 48 -9.04 -1.07 -4.49
CA PRO A 48 -7.75 -0.41 -4.70
C PRO A 48 -7.94 1.09 -4.93
N VAL A 49 -7.33 1.95 -4.11
CA VAL A 49 -7.47 3.41 -4.21
C VAL A 49 -6.21 4.03 -4.80
N ALA A 50 -6.30 4.55 -6.01
CA ALA A 50 -5.21 5.23 -6.72
C ALA A 50 -5.23 6.75 -6.46
N GLY A 51 -4.05 7.34 -6.30
CA GLY A 51 -3.89 8.80 -6.21
C GLY A 51 -3.91 9.40 -4.80
N LEU A 52 -4.09 8.60 -3.75
CA LEU A 52 -3.97 9.04 -2.36
C LEU A 52 -2.57 9.51 -2.06
N GLY A 53 -2.42 10.71 -1.51
CA GLY A 53 -1.16 11.13 -0.92
C GLY A 53 -0.83 10.28 0.30
N TYR A 54 0.43 9.89 0.46
CA TYR A 54 0.92 9.27 1.69
C TYR A 54 2.24 9.90 2.13
N LYS A 55 2.47 9.91 3.45
CA LYS A 55 3.71 10.39 4.07
C LYS A 55 4.05 9.60 5.32
N THR A 56 5.31 9.18 5.42
CA THR A 56 5.97 8.66 6.62
C THR A 56 7.14 9.60 6.99
N PRO A 57 7.85 9.38 8.11
CA PRO A 57 9.07 10.13 8.40
C PRO A 57 10.12 10.09 7.28
N THR A 58 10.24 8.97 6.57
CA THR A 58 11.27 8.78 5.54
C THR A 58 10.76 8.69 4.11
N ARG A 59 9.44 8.58 3.90
CA ARG A 59 8.83 8.36 2.57
C ARG A 59 7.65 9.29 2.33
N ALA A 60 7.41 9.62 1.07
CA ALA A 60 6.19 10.27 0.64
C ALA A 60 5.90 9.90 -0.81
N GLY A 61 4.63 9.96 -1.22
CA GLY A 61 4.25 9.64 -2.58
C GLY A 61 2.74 9.64 -2.77
N LYS A 62 2.31 9.02 -3.86
CA LYS A 62 0.91 8.72 -4.14
C LYS A 62 0.71 7.21 -4.29
N THR A 63 -0.43 6.69 -3.87
CA THR A 63 -0.78 5.31 -4.16
C THR A 63 -0.91 5.09 -5.67
N ASN A 64 -0.40 3.96 -6.15
CA ASN A 64 -0.51 3.60 -7.57
C ASN A 64 -1.90 3.00 -7.88
N SER A 65 -2.09 2.50 -9.11
CA SER A 65 -3.36 1.89 -9.56
C SER A 65 -3.80 0.67 -8.75
N SER A 66 -2.86 -0.03 -8.09
CA SER A 66 -3.18 -1.15 -7.20
C SER A 66 -3.36 -0.72 -5.74
N GLY A 67 -3.39 0.59 -5.45
CA GLY A 67 -3.44 1.13 -4.09
C GLY A 67 -2.14 1.01 -3.29
N ALA A 68 -1.02 0.67 -3.95
CA ALA A 68 0.23 0.36 -3.26
C ALA A 68 0.97 1.63 -2.80
N PHE A 69 1.59 1.54 -1.63
CA PHE A 69 2.45 2.57 -1.02
C PHE A 69 3.70 1.93 -0.41
N THR A 70 4.76 2.71 -0.21
CA THR A 70 6.01 2.25 0.40
C THR A 70 6.23 2.85 1.79
N TYR A 71 6.76 2.06 2.73
CA TYR A 71 7.05 2.50 4.10
C TYR A 71 8.25 1.74 4.68
N LEU A 72 8.87 2.25 5.74
CA LEU A 72 9.78 1.46 6.57
C LEU A 72 9.02 0.82 7.75
N PRO A 73 9.29 -0.46 8.10
CA PRO A 73 8.67 -1.09 9.26
C PRO A 73 8.82 -0.26 10.54
N GLY A 74 7.73 -0.10 11.27
CA GLY A 74 7.70 0.67 12.53
C GLY A 74 7.29 2.13 12.37
N GLU A 75 7.36 2.70 11.16
CA GLU A 75 6.88 4.05 10.91
C GLU A 75 5.35 4.17 11.00
N LYS A 76 4.88 5.36 11.34
CA LYS A 76 3.50 5.76 11.07
C LYS A 76 3.41 6.33 9.66
N ILE A 77 2.28 6.07 9.01
CA ILE A 77 1.93 6.57 7.71
C ILE A 77 0.64 7.38 7.80
N ARG A 78 0.68 8.58 7.21
CA ARG A 78 -0.47 9.47 7.04
C ARG A 78 -0.98 9.36 5.62
N PHE A 79 -2.29 9.27 5.44
CA PHE A 79 -2.94 9.36 4.12
C PHE A 79 -3.72 10.66 3.96
N SER A 80 -3.72 11.22 2.75
CA SER A 80 -4.42 12.46 2.42
C SER A 80 -4.93 12.50 0.98
N VAL A 81 -5.87 13.41 0.72
CA VAL A 81 -6.22 13.88 -0.62
C VAL A 81 -6.06 15.38 -0.67
N GLY A 82 -5.10 15.88 -1.46
CA GLY A 82 -4.64 17.26 -1.32
C GLY A 82 -4.21 17.54 0.11
N ASP A 83 -4.81 18.58 0.71
CA ASP A 83 -4.56 18.99 2.11
C ASP A 83 -5.46 18.28 3.13
N ILE A 84 -6.44 17.49 2.68
CA ILE A 84 -7.38 16.78 3.55
C ILE A 84 -6.73 15.51 4.08
N ILE A 85 -6.46 15.48 5.39
CA ILE A 85 -5.93 14.30 6.08
C ILE A 85 -7.07 13.31 6.37
N LEU A 86 -6.93 12.08 5.87
CA LEU A 86 -7.90 10.99 6.12
C LEU A 86 -7.65 10.33 7.47
N GLY A 87 -6.38 10.19 7.86
CA GLY A 87 -5.98 9.58 9.11
C GLY A 87 -4.53 9.12 9.10
N GLU A 88 -4.13 8.47 10.19
CA GLU A 88 -2.80 7.90 10.39
C GLU A 88 -2.90 6.49 10.96
N ALA A 89 -2.01 5.61 10.52
CA ALA A 89 -1.86 4.27 11.05
C ALA A 89 -0.39 3.86 11.13
N LYS A 90 -0.10 2.75 11.80
CA LYS A 90 1.22 2.10 11.67
C LYS A 90 1.34 1.54 10.25
N GLY A 91 2.51 1.67 9.62
CA GLY A 91 2.77 1.06 8.31
C GLY A 91 2.65 -0.46 8.39
N THR A 92 1.74 -1.02 7.59
CA THR A 92 1.42 -2.45 7.51
C THR A 92 1.20 -2.86 6.05
N PRO A 93 1.25 -4.18 5.73
CA PRO A 93 1.00 -4.65 4.38
C PRO A 93 -0.40 -4.32 3.84
N SER A 94 -1.37 -4.06 4.72
CA SER A 94 -2.73 -3.66 4.40
C SER A 94 -3.19 -2.56 5.35
N ILE A 95 -3.73 -1.48 4.81
CA ILE A 95 -4.38 -0.39 5.54
C ILE A 95 -5.76 -0.18 4.91
N THR A 96 -6.79 -0.10 5.75
CA THR A 96 -8.18 0.19 5.35
C THR A 96 -8.62 1.51 5.99
N PRO A 97 -9.71 2.14 5.52
CA PRO A 97 -10.35 3.26 6.20
C PRO A 97 -10.64 3.00 7.68
N LEU A 98 -10.97 1.76 8.05
CA LEU A 98 -11.17 1.37 9.45
C LEU A 98 -9.88 1.50 10.27
N THR A 99 -8.76 0.98 9.75
CA THR A 99 -7.46 1.02 10.47
C THR A 99 -6.85 2.42 10.57
N LEU A 100 -7.30 3.37 9.74
CA LEU A 100 -6.88 4.78 9.82
C LEU A 100 -7.51 5.55 10.98
N VAL A 101 -8.57 5.00 11.60
CA VAL A 101 -9.34 5.66 12.66
C VAL A 101 -9.13 4.88 13.96
N PRO A 102 -8.19 5.28 14.84
CA PRO A 102 -7.80 4.49 16.01
C PRO A 102 -8.94 4.14 16.98
N GLU A 103 -9.96 5.00 17.09
CA GLU A 103 -11.13 4.80 17.95
C GLU A 103 -12.24 3.94 17.31
N ALA A 104 -12.14 3.63 16.01
CA ALA A 104 -13.16 2.88 15.32
C ALA A 104 -13.01 1.37 15.54
N THR A 105 -14.06 0.74 16.05
CA THR A 105 -14.12 -0.72 16.26
C THR A 105 -14.90 -1.46 15.17
N ARG A 106 -15.54 -0.72 14.26
CA ARG A 106 -16.40 -1.25 13.19
C ARG A 106 -16.46 -0.29 12.00
N ALA A 107 -16.73 -0.83 10.81
CA ALA A 107 -16.84 -0.04 9.58
C ALA A 107 -17.95 1.04 9.62
N SER A 108 -19.02 0.81 10.39
CA SER A 108 -20.10 1.78 10.58
C SER A 108 -19.75 2.95 11.52
N HIS A 109 -18.50 3.06 11.99
CA HIS A 109 -18.07 4.22 12.74
C HIS A 109 -18.22 5.48 11.87
N PRO A 110 -18.78 6.60 12.39
CA PRO A 110 -19.08 7.77 11.58
C PRO A 110 -17.89 8.31 10.78
N LYS A 111 -16.70 8.37 11.39
CA LYS A 111 -15.48 8.83 10.69
C LYS A 111 -15.06 7.89 9.56
N VAL A 112 -15.15 6.58 9.78
CA VAL A 112 -14.81 5.58 8.75
C VAL A 112 -15.79 5.73 7.58
N THR A 113 -17.08 5.86 7.87
CA THR A 113 -18.12 6.04 6.86
C THR A 113 -17.91 7.33 6.06
N ASN A 114 -17.48 8.41 6.71
CA ASN A 114 -17.18 9.68 6.03
C ASN A 114 -15.94 9.59 5.14
N ILE A 115 -14.89 8.87 5.55
CA ILE A 115 -13.73 8.60 4.69
C ILE A 115 -14.18 7.85 3.44
N VAL A 116 -14.90 6.74 3.59
CA VAL A 116 -15.39 5.92 2.46
C VAL A 116 -16.26 6.76 1.51
N ARG A 117 -17.23 7.52 2.03
CA ARG A 117 -18.08 8.41 1.22
C ARG A 117 -17.28 9.49 0.49
N PHE A 118 -16.28 10.06 1.16
CA PHE A 118 -15.42 11.05 0.55
C PHE A 118 -14.62 10.46 -0.61
N LEU A 119 -14.02 9.28 -0.44
CA LEU A 119 -13.30 8.58 -1.50
C LEU A 119 -14.21 8.24 -2.68
N MET A 120 -15.42 7.72 -2.44
CA MET A 120 -16.39 7.43 -3.50
C MET A 120 -16.88 8.69 -4.23
N THR A 121 -16.91 9.85 -3.58
CA THR A 121 -17.30 11.13 -4.22
C THR A 121 -16.24 11.62 -5.20
N LEU A 122 -14.98 11.26 -4.97
CA LEU A 122 -13.84 11.62 -5.80
C LEU A 122 -13.52 10.58 -6.87
N ASP A 123 -14.28 9.48 -6.90
CA ASP A 123 -14.03 8.42 -7.85
C ASP A 123 -14.40 8.87 -9.27
N ARG A 124 -13.42 8.83 -10.17
CA ARG A 124 -13.53 9.44 -11.51
C ARG A 124 -14.68 8.89 -12.36
N ASN A 125 -14.99 7.61 -12.24
CA ASN A 125 -16.07 6.93 -12.98
C ASN A 125 -17.31 6.67 -12.10
N GLY A 126 -17.21 6.87 -10.79
CA GLY A 126 -18.29 6.65 -9.83
C GLY A 126 -18.65 5.17 -9.63
N ASP A 127 -17.78 4.24 -10.00
CA ASP A 127 -17.96 2.80 -9.79
C ASP A 127 -16.84 2.22 -8.91
N PRO A 128 -17.03 2.21 -7.57
CA PRO A 128 -16.00 1.73 -6.65
C PRO A 128 -15.71 0.23 -6.77
N ALA A 129 -16.48 -0.53 -7.58
CA ALA A 129 -16.25 -1.97 -7.77
C ALA A 129 -14.99 -2.25 -8.62
N ASP A 130 -14.57 -1.32 -9.50
CA ASP A 130 -13.37 -1.48 -10.32
C ASP A 130 -12.10 -0.81 -9.74
N GLY A 131 -12.25 -0.18 -8.58
CA GLY A 131 -11.23 0.61 -7.91
C GLY A 131 -11.75 2.01 -7.62
N ILE A 132 -10.96 2.82 -6.93
CA ILE A 132 -11.23 4.24 -6.76
C ILE A 132 -10.07 4.99 -7.38
N THR A 133 -10.35 5.85 -8.37
CA THR A 133 -9.31 6.65 -9.01
C THR A 133 -9.50 8.13 -8.71
N ILE A 134 -8.59 8.70 -7.93
CA ILE A 134 -8.56 10.14 -7.65
C ILE A 134 -7.62 10.81 -8.65
N SER A 135 -8.14 11.74 -9.44
CA SER A 135 -7.33 12.49 -10.41
C SER A 135 -6.40 13.49 -9.74
N ALA A 136 -5.34 13.87 -10.44
CA ALA A 136 -4.42 14.92 -9.99
C ALA A 136 -5.15 16.27 -9.84
N ASP A 137 -6.11 16.57 -10.72
CA ASP A 137 -6.87 17.82 -10.72
C ASP A 137 -7.79 17.92 -9.51
N GLU A 138 -8.52 16.85 -9.17
CA GLU A 138 -9.34 16.79 -7.96
C GLU A 138 -8.50 16.96 -6.70
N ALA A 139 -7.37 16.24 -6.61
CA ALA A 139 -6.44 16.39 -5.49
C ALA A 139 -5.84 17.80 -5.40
N ALA A 140 -5.58 18.45 -6.54
CA ALA A 140 -5.05 19.82 -6.60
C ALA A 140 -6.09 20.87 -6.17
N ILE A 141 -7.36 20.70 -6.58
CA ILE A 141 -8.46 21.56 -6.12
C ILE A 141 -8.55 21.51 -4.59
N LEU A 142 -8.47 20.30 -4.01
CA LEU A 142 -8.53 20.10 -2.57
C LEU A 142 -7.28 20.60 -1.82
N ALA A 143 -6.12 20.65 -2.49
CA ALA A 143 -4.90 21.27 -1.95
C ALA A 143 -4.91 22.81 -2.04
N SER A 144 -5.70 23.39 -2.95
CA SER A 144 -5.76 24.86 -3.08
C SER A 144 -6.62 25.54 -2.02
N GLY A 145 -7.26 24.77 -1.15
CA GLY A 145 -8.32 25.23 -0.26
C GLY A 145 -9.52 25.64 -1.10
N LEU A 146 -10.63 24.90 -0.98
CA LEU A 146 -11.87 25.19 -1.72
C LEU A 146 -12.39 26.60 -1.34
N SER A 147 -11.91 27.65 -1.98
CA SER A 147 -12.48 28.98 -1.92
C SER A 147 -13.69 29.00 -2.86
N ILE A 148 -14.88 28.94 -2.29
CA ILE A 148 -16.16 29.03 -3.02
C ILE A 148 -16.34 30.43 -3.66
N ASP A 149 -15.42 31.37 -3.43
CA ASP A 149 -15.37 32.69 -4.06
C ASP A 149 -14.62 32.68 -5.41
N ARG A 150 -14.84 31.66 -6.25
CA ARG A 150 -14.40 31.74 -7.65
C ARG A 150 -15.44 32.57 -8.39
N GLN A 151 -15.23 33.89 -8.42
CA GLN A 151 -16.08 34.84 -9.14
C GLN A 151 -16.38 34.31 -10.55
N ILE A 152 -17.65 33.99 -10.80
CA ILE A 152 -18.17 33.82 -12.15
C ILE A 152 -18.11 35.22 -12.76
N GLN A 153 -17.02 35.54 -13.46
CA GLN A 153 -17.07 36.68 -14.36
C GLN A 153 -18.11 36.34 -15.44
N PRO A 154 -19.17 37.15 -15.60
CA PRO A 154 -20.09 36.94 -16.70
C PRO A 154 -19.30 37.06 -17.99
N GLN A 155 -19.32 36.01 -18.81
CA GLN A 155 -18.87 36.10 -20.18
C GLN A 155 -19.77 37.12 -20.86
N SER A 156 -19.24 38.31 -21.11
CA SER A 156 -19.86 39.32 -21.97
C SER A 156 -20.05 38.70 -23.36
N ALA A 157 -21.31 38.54 -23.73
CA ALA A 157 -21.75 38.30 -25.11
C ALA A 157 -21.44 39.51 -25.99
#